data_AF-A0A9Q0G3T9-F1
#
_entry.id   AF-A0A9Q0G3T9-F1
#
_cell.length_a   1.000
_cell.length_b   1.000
_cell.length_c   1.000
_cell.angle_alpha   90.00
_cell.angle_beta   90.00
_cell.angle_gamma   90.00
#
_symmetry.space_group_name_H-M   'P 1'
#
loop_
_entity.id
_entity.type
_entity.pdbx_description
1 polymer ?
#
loop_
_entity_poly.entity_id
_entity_poly.type
_entity_poly.pdbx_seq_one_letter_code
_entity_poly.pdbx_strand_id
1 'polypeptide(L)'
;MGFGGKEVDSAFGAYTPCAIDSLVICISYLVLLSLCIYRIWLITKNSQAAKYCLRKKLYNYMLGLLAAYCTAEPLLRLVLNISIFDLDGQTGLAPFEMVSLAIESIAWCSMLVMIGLETNVYIRQFRWYARFGVIYVLVGEAAILNLILSVSGYYTRSVISSVQAGTSLLEFFFSFSRDMFIKNRVRYSYFSCYFGIQVLFGILLLFHIPNLDPYPGYDTIQPESPDNGEYQPLCGEEQVCPERHVNLFSSSSWAVFLRTMLRTSIQYLYFMILLLYILQSMQRGDPAWIGYVYAFLIFLGVSLGMLCEAQHFQNVMLVGFRLRSTLVAAIFRNSQRLTHESRKNFPSGKITNMITTDANALQRIRQQLHGLWSAPFRYSFQILIHFSESTDTHHYQMRKLTKEGLQRTNKRVSLMNEILAAMDTVKCYAWEKSFQSRIQSIRNDELSWFHRAQLLSSHNGTPGSTIISYVRLLELVVLQYTWLCRLQMLQDVSNLLSNIFFSQAEKPTLSNINLDIPFGSLVAIVGGTEEGMTSLISAMLGELPSVVDTSVIIRGTVAYVPQVSWIFNATGRYPTEIGGRGVNISGGQKQRVSMARAVYSNSDVYIFDDPFFF
;
A
#
# COMPACT_ATOMS: atom_id res chain seq x y z
N MET A 1 -1.33 -43.30 38.99
CA MET A 1 -0.05 -42.83 39.57
C MET A 1 0.29 -41.53 38.86
N GLY A 2 0.06 -40.33 39.36
CA GLY A 2 0.04 -39.85 40.73
C GLY A 2 1.21 -38.89 40.89
N PHE A 3 1.03 -37.62 40.52
CA PHE A 3 1.85 -36.51 41.00
C PHE A 3 0.97 -35.26 41.04
N GLY A 4 0.34 -35.06 42.19
CA GLY A 4 -0.23 -33.78 42.57
C GLY A 4 0.90 -32.77 42.74
N GLY A 5 0.92 -31.76 41.89
CA GLY A 5 1.63 -30.52 42.19
C GLY A 5 0.88 -29.85 43.34
N LYS A 6 1.55 -29.68 44.47
CA LYS A 6 1.09 -28.82 45.55
C LYS A 6 0.91 -27.41 44.96
N GLU A 7 -0.33 -26.93 44.93
CA GLU A 7 -0.59 -25.50 44.80
C GLU A 7 0.18 -24.80 45.92
N VAL A 8 1.14 -23.98 45.53
CA VAL A 8 1.83 -23.12 46.47
C VAL A 8 0.82 -22.04 46.83
N ASP A 9 0.38 -22.03 48.09
CA ASP A 9 -0.37 -20.94 48.73
C ASP A 9 0.48 -19.66 48.71
N SER A 10 0.65 -19.08 47.53
CA SER A 10 1.01 -17.70 47.38
C SER A 10 -0.30 -16.94 47.36
N ALA A 11 -0.54 -16.12 48.40
CA ALA A 11 -1.68 -15.20 48.47
C ALA A 11 -1.77 -14.24 47.25
N PHE A 12 -0.78 -14.26 46.35
CA PHE A 12 -0.71 -13.52 45.10
C PHE A 12 -1.15 -14.31 43.85
N GLY A 13 -1.33 -15.64 43.90
CA GLY A 13 -1.64 -16.47 42.72
C GLY A 13 -2.99 -16.17 42.07
N ALA A 14 -3.98 -15.71 42.85
CA ALA A 14 -5.27 -15.25 42.33
C ALA A 14 -5.23 -13.78 41.86
N TYR A 15 -4.26 -12.98 42.34
CA TYR A 15 -4.16 -11.54 42.05
C TYR A 15 -3.20 -11.21 40.89
N THR A 16 -2.33 -12.15 40.49
CA THR A 16 -1.37 -11.95 39.39
C THR A 16 -1.99 -11.64 38.04
N PRO A 17 -3.04 -12.33 37.54
CA PRO A 17 -3.70 -11.93 36.29
C PRO A 17 -4.39 -10.57 36.41
N CYS A 18 -5.07 -10.29 37.53
CA CYS A 18 -5.71 -9.00 37.79
C CYS A 18 -4.71 -7.84 37.85
N ALA A 19 -3.52 -8.06 38.43
CA ALA A 19 -2.46 -7.06 38.50
C ALA A 19 -1.80 -6.80 37.13
N ILE A 20 -1.63 -7.84 36.31
CA ILE A 20 -1.10 -7.72 34.95
C ILE A 20 -2.08 -6.94 34.07
N ASP A 21 -3.37 -7.28 34.12
CA ASP A 21 -4.40 -6.56 33.35
C ASP A 21 -4.52 -5.10 33.83
N SER A 22 -4.53 -4.87 35.15
CA SER A 22 -4.49 -3.52 35.76
C SER A 22 -3.30 -2.68 35.28
N LEU A 23 -2.13 -3.31 35.13
CA LEU A 23 -0.92 -2.65 34.64
C LEU A 23 -1.02 -2.29 33.15
N VAL A 24 -1.59 -3.17 32.32
CA VAL A 24 -1.82 -2.90 30.89
C VAL A 24 -2.74 -1.69 30.70
N ILE A 25 -3.77 -1.55 31.54
CA ILE A 25 -4.70 -0.42 31.51
C ILE A 25 -4.03 0.87 31.97
N CYS A 26 -3.25 0.82 33.04
CA CYS A 26 -2.46 1.97 33.49
C CYS A 26 -1.53 2.48 32.38
N ILE A 27 -0.83 1.58 31.68
CA ILE A 27 0.01 1.95 30.54
C ILE A 27 -0.83 2.57 29.42
N SER A 28 -1.99 2.01 29.13
CA SER A 28 -2.90 2.51 28.08
C SER A 28 -3.37 3.94 28.38
N TYR A 29 -3.74 4.22 29.62
CA TYR A 29 -4.13 5.56 30.06
C TYR A 29 -2.95 6.55 30.12
N LEU A 30 -1.74 6.10 30.48
CA LEU A 30 -0.53 6.94 30.41
C LEU A 30 -0.18 7.33 28.97
N VAL A 31 -0.38 6.43 28.00
CA VAL A 31 -0.23 6.73 26.58
C VAL A 31 -1.27 7.76 26.14
N LEU A 32 -2.53 7.58 26.52
CA LEU A 32 -3.59 8.54 26.20
C LEU A 32 -3.31 9.92 26.80
N LEU A 33 -2.89 9.98 28.07
CA LEU A 33 -2.49 11.20 28.76
C LEU A 33 -1.34 11.91 28.04
N SER A 34 -0.29 11.17 27.67
CA SER A 34 0.86 11.72 26.94
C SER A 34 0.46 12.32 25.59
N LEU A 35 -0.42 11.66 24.85
CA LEU A 35 -0.95 12.14 23.57
C LEU A 35 -1.82 13.39 23.75
N CYS A 36 -2.63 13.45 24.79
CA CYS A 36 -3.47 14.62 25.10
C CYS A 36 -2.62 15.83 25.48
N ILE A 37 -1.61 15.65 26.35
CA ILE A 37 -0.69 16.72 26.76
C ILE A 37 0.09 17.24 25.54
N TYR A 38 0.64 16.36 24.71
CA TYR A 38 1.37 16.77 23.51
C TYR A 38 0.48 17.56 22.55
N ARG A 39 -0.79 17.17 22.40
CA ARG A 39 -1.75 17.88 21.55
C ARG A 39 -2.15 19.24 22.11
N ILE A 40 -2.39 19.34 23.42
CA ILE A 40 -2.63 20.62 24.11
C ILE A 40 -1.43 21.56 23.91
N TRP A 41 -0.20 21.04 24.05
CA TRP A 41 1.02 21.80 23.78
C TRP A 41 1.08 22.29 22.32
N LEU A 42 0.72 21.43 21.35
CA LEU A 42 0.68 21.78 19.94
C LEU A 42 -0.32 22.92 19.65
N ILE A 43 -1.50 22.89 20.27
CA ILE A 43 -2.54 23.93 20.12
C ILE A 43 -2.09 25.25 20.72
N THR A 44 -1.40 25.22 21.86
CA THR A 44 -1.06 26.42 22.64
C THR A 44 0.25 27.08 22.23
N LYS A 45 1.29 26.32 21.87
CA LYS A 45 2.66 26.83 21.67
C LYS A 45 3.14 26.87 20.22
N ASN A 46 2.57 26.08 19.31
CA ASN A 46 3.07 26.03 17.93
C ASN A 46 2.51 27.19 17.09
N SER A 47 3.36 28.17 16.77
CA SER A 47 3.01 29.33 15.94
C SER A 47 3.02 29.02 14.43
N GLN A 48 3.68 27.93 14.01
CA GLN A 48 3.80 27.53 12.60
C GLN A 48 2.63 26.67 12.11
N ALA A 49 1.81 26.12 13.02
CA ALA A 49 0.68 25.29 12.64
C ALA A 49 -0.53 26.15 12.20
N ALA A 50 -1.11 25.82 11.06
CA ALA A 50 -2.33 26.47 10.58
C ALA A 50 -3.51 26.23 11.56
N LYS A 51 -4.10 27.33 12.04
CA LYS A 51 -5.21 27.35 13.00
C LYS A 51 -6.53 27.57 12.29
N TYR A 52 -7.58 26.90 12.78
CA TYR A 52 -8.92 26.94 12.22
C TYR A 52 -9.95 27.18 13.34
N CYS A 53 -11.08 27.78 12.98
CA CYS A 53 -12.28 27.84 13.81
C CYS A 53 -13.29 26.77 13.36
N LEU A 54 -14.06 26.24 14.30
CA LEU A 54 -15.16 25.33 13.99
C LEU A 54 -16.39 26.11 13.58
N ARG A 55 -17.00 25.75 12.43
CA ARG A 55 -18.24 26.38 11.95
C ARG A 55 -19.44 26.10 12.87
N LYS A 56 -19.52 24.88 13.42
CA LYS A 56 -20.56 24.46 14.35
C LYS A 56 -19.92 23.87 15.61
N LYS A 57 -20.16 24.48 16.77
CA LYS A 57 -19.59 24.06 18.06
C LYS A 57 -20.38 22.96 18.77
N LEU A 58 -21.65 22.73 18.40
CA LEU A 58 -22.57 21.80 19.08
C LEU A 58 -21.99 20.40 19.27
N TYR A 59 -21.34 19.85 18.24
CA TYR A 59 -20.78 18.50 18.30
C TYR A 59 -19.65 18.38 19.33
N ASN A 60 -18.80 19.39 19.45
CA ASN A 60 -17.73 19.39 20.45
C ASN A 60 -18.25 19.61 21.86
N TYR A 61 -19.36 20.34 22.04
CA TYR A 61 -20.03 20.40 23.34
C TYR A 61 -20.60 19.05 23.76
N MET A 62 -21.22 18.31 22.84
CA MET A 62 -21.68 16.94 23.10
C MET A 62 -20.51 16.03 23.48
N LEU A 63 -19.41 16.08 22.72
CA LEU A 63 -18.20 15.30 23.00
C LEU A 63 -17.57 15.67 24.35
N GLY A 64 -17.54 16.96 24.69
CA GLY A 64 -17.08 17.47 25.98
C GLY A 64 -17.95 17.00 27.15
N LEU A 65 -19.27 16.89 26.96
CA LEU A 65 -20.20 16.38 27.98
C LEU A 65 -19.96 14.88 28.25
N LEU A 66 -19.73 14.08 27.21
CA LEU A 66 -19.33 12.68 27.39
C LEU A 66 -17.97 12.56 28.09
N ALA A 67 -16.97 13.36 27.70
CA ALA A 67 -15.66 13.37 28.37
C ALA A 67 -15.75 13.81 29.84
N ALA A 68 -16.68 14.72 30.17
CA ALA A 68 -16.93 15.16 31.54
C ALA A 68 -17.49 14.01 32.39
N TYR A 69 -18.44 13.25 31.83
CA TYR A 69 -18.94 12.04 32.47
C TYR A 69 -17.82 11.02 32.69
N CYS A 70 -16.99 10.78 31.67
CA CYS A 70 -15.84 9.87 31.78
C CYS A 70 -14.78 10.34 32.80
N THR A 71 -14.70 11.64 33.07
CA THR A 71 -13.80 12.18 34.11
C THR A 71 -14.42 12.05 35.50
N ALA A 72 -15.72 12.31 35.64
CA ALA A 72 -16.42 12.33 36.92
C ALA A 72 -16.50 10.93 37.55
N GLU A 73 -16.73 9.91 36.73
CA GLU A 73 -16.90 8.54 37.18
C GLU A 73 -15.70 7.97 37.98
N PRO A 74 -14.47 7.90 37.45
CA PRO A 74 -13.32 7.37 38.18
C PRO A 74 -12.96 8.23 39.40
N LEU A 75 -13.19 9.55 39.33
CA LEU A 75 -13.03 10.45 40.47
C LEU A 75 -14.03 10.15 41.59
N LEU A 76 -15.30 9.92 41.26
CA LEU A 76 -16.33 9.56 42.24
C LEU A 76 -16.03 8.20 42.89
N ARG A 77 -15.53 7.22 42.14
CA ARG A 77 -15.11 5.92 42.69
C ARG A 77 -13.93 6.05 43.65
N LEU A 78 -12.96 6.91 43.31
CA LEU A 78 -11.82 7.21 44.17
C LEU A 78 -12.25 7.91 45.46
N VAL A 79 -13.18 8.87 45.39
CA VAL A 79 -13.71 9.61 46.56
C VAL A 79 -14.60 8.72 47.45
N LEU A 80 -15.44 7.88 46.86
CA LEU A 80 -16.39 7.02 47.57
C LEU A 80 -15.79 5.69 48.04
N ASN A 81 -14.50 5.43 47.76
CA ASN A 81 -13.80 4.19 48.10
C ASN A 81 -14.53 2.91 47.63
N ILE A 82 -15.08 2.93 46.41
CA ILE A 82 -15.83 1.79 45.84
C ILE A 82 -14.88 0.95 44.99
N SER A 83 -14.52 -0.25 45.46
CA SER A 83 -13.72 -1.22 44.70
C SER A 83 -14.59 -2.14 43.84
N ILE A 84 -14.10 -2.44 42.63
CA ILE A 84 -14.74 -3.38 41.68
C ILE A 84 -14.37 -4.83 42.03
N PHE A 85 -13.21 -5.04 42.65
CA PHE A 85 -12.63 -6.37 42.92
C PHE A 85 -12.77 -6.82 44.37
N ASP A 86 -13.59 -6.13 45.18
CA ASP A 86 -13.89 -6.52 46.56
C ASP A 86 -14.75 -7.79 46.60
N LEU A 87 -14.08 -8.94 46.57
CA LEU A 87 -14.67 -10.28 46.69
C LEU A 87 -14.92 -10.68 48.16
N ASP A 88 -14.18 -10.08 49.11
CA ASP A 88 -14.16 -10.49 50.52
C ASP A 88 -14.96 -9.57 51.46
N GLY A 89 -15.56 -8.49 50.93
CA GLY A 89 -16.37 -7.54 51.69
C GLY A 89 -15.56 -6.62 52.60
N GLN A 90 -14.25 -6.50 52.36
CA GLN A 90 -13.38 -5.54 53.05
C GLN A 90 -13.47 -4.18 52.36
N THR A 91 -13.92 -3.17 53.09
CA THR A 91 -14.10 -1.81 52.58
C THR A 91 -12.75 -1.10 52.47
N GLY A 92 -12.03 -1.33 51.38
CA GLY A 92 -10.81 -0.60 51.05
C GLY A 92 -10.41 -0.78 49.58
N LEU A 93 -10.09 0.33 48.90
CA LEU A 93 -9.47 0.27 47.57
C LEU A 93 -8.04 -0.28 47.71
N ALA A 94 -7.69 -1.26 46.89
CA ALA A 94 -6.33 -1.75 46.86
C ALA A 94 -5.38 -0.65 46.33
N PRO A 95 -4.11 -0.57 46.81
CA PRO A 95 -3.18 0.48 46.39
C PRO A 95 -2.99 0.60 44.88
N PHE A 96 -3.02 -0.51 44.13
CA PHE A 96 -2.91 -0.50 42.68
C PHE A 96 -4.18 0.03 41.99
N GLU A 97 -5.37 -0.21 42.56
CA GLU A 97 -6.66 0.28 42.05
C GLU A 97 -6.80 1.79 42.27
N MET A 98 -6.29 2.30 43.39
CA MET A 98 -6.19 3.75 43.61
C MET A 98 -5.31 4.43 42.57
N VAL A 99 -4.16 3.84 42.25
CA VAL A 99 -3.22 4.37 41.25
C VAL A 99 -3.82 4.32 39.85
N SER A 100 -4.47 3.23 39.47
CA SER A 100 -5.10 3.12 38.14
C SER A 100 -6.25 4.13 37.97
N LEU A 101 -7.15 4.25 38.95
CA LEU A 101 -8.25 5.22 38.93
C LEU A 101 -7.77 6.67 38.92
N ALA A 102 -6.68 6.98 39.62
CA ALA A 102 -6.06 8.30 39.59
C ALA A 102 -5.51 8.64 38.18
N ILE A 103 -4.78 7.69 37.57
CA ILE A 103 -4.24 7.86 36.21
C ILE A 103 -5.38 8.02 35.19
N GLU A 104 -6.42 7.19 35.29
CA GLU A 104 -7.61 7.26 34.44
C GLU A 104 -8.32 8.61 34.56
N SER A 105 -8.54 9.10 35.79
CA SER A 105 -9.14 10.41 36.06
C SER A 105 -8.35 11.55 35.43
N ILE A 106 -7.02 11.53 35.56
CA ILE A 106 -6.13 12.55 34.99
C ILE A 106 -6.13 12.48 33.46
N ALA A 107 -6.16 11.28 32.87
CA ALA A 107 -6.23 11.10 31.42
C ALA A 107 -7.54 11.66 30.83
N TRP A 108 -8.70 11.33 31.41
CA TRP A 108 -9.98 11.86 30.96
C TRP A 108 -10.13 13.37 31.19
N CYS A 109 -9.58 13.88 32.30
CA CYS A 109 -9.51 15.32 32.54
C CYS A 109 -8.68 16.03 31.45
N SER A 110 -7.54 15.46 31.06
CA SER A 110 -6.70 16.01 29.98
C SER A 110 -7.41 15.98 28.61
N MET A 111 -8.21 14.94 28.34
CA MET A 111 -9.05 14.83 27.13
C MET A 111 -10.13 15.92 27.10
N LEU A 112 -10.79 16.18 28.23
CA LEU A 112 -11.80 17.23 28.37
C LEU A 112 -11.20 18.62 28.12
N VAL A 113 -10.03 18.91 28.70
CA VAL A 113 -9.32 20.17 28.46
C VAL A 113 -8.94 20.32 26.98
N MET A 114 -8.46 19.25 26.36
CA MET A 114 -8.10 19.24 24.94
C MET A 114 -9.31 19.54 24.03
N ILE A 115 -10.45 18.87 24.24
CA ILE A 115 -11.69 19.15 23.49
C ILE A 115 -12.15 20.60 23.72
N GLY A 116 -12.06 21.09 24.96
CA GLY A 116 -12.38 22.47 25.31
C GLY A 116 -11.56 23.47 24.51
N LEU A 117 -10.24 23.26 24.39
CA LEU A 117 -9.38 24.12 23.55
C LEU A 117 -9.73 24.01 22.07
N GLU A 118 -10.05 22.81 21.57
CA GLU A 118 -10.43 22.57 20.18
C GLU A 118 -11.74 23.27 19.79
N THR A 119 -12.64 23.58 20.74
CA THR A 119 -13.86 24.36 20.47
C THR A 119 -13.57 25.77 19.94
N ASN A 120 -12.41 26.33 20.29
CA ASN A 120 -12.01 27.69 19.94
C ASN A 120 -10.89 27.72 18.90
N VAL A 121 -9.90 26.83 19.00
CA VAL A 121 -8.76 26.77 18.08
C VAL A 121 -8.50 25.32 17.67
N TYR A 122 -8.69 25.02 16.39
CA TYR A 122 -8.55 23.68 15.84
C TYR A 122 -7.32 23.56 14.93
N ILE A 123 -6.57 22.46 15.06
CA ILE A 123 -5.40 22.14 14.21
C ILE A 123 -5.62 20.78 13.53
N ARG A 124 -5.32 20.69 12.23
CA ARG A 124 -5.47 19.44 11.45
C ARG A 124 -4.36 18.42 11.68
N GLN A 125 -3.16 18.90 11.99
CA GLN A 125 -1.97 18.06 12.23
C GLN A 125 -2.17 17.18 13.47
N PHE A 126 -1.66 15.95 13.45
CA PHE A 126 -1.73 14.98 14.56
C PHE A 126 -3.14 14.58 15.04
N ARG A 127 -4.22 14.92 14.31
CA ARG A 127 -5.61 14.66 14.75
C ARG A 127 -5.94 13.19 15.03
N TRP A 128 -5.32 12.27 14.28
CA TRP A 128 -5.62 10.84 14.34
C TRP A 128 -5.02 10.14 15.57
N TYR A 129 -3.91 10.63 16.12
CA TYR A 129 -3.21 9.95 17.21
C TYR A 129 -4.03 9.92 18.50
N ALA A 130 -4.65 11.03 18.89
CA ALA A 130 -5.52 11.05 20.07
C ALA A 130 -6.76 10.15 19.89
N ARG A 131 -7.28 10.01 18.66
CA ARG A 131 -8.42 9.12 18.34
C ARG A 131 -8.04 7.66 18.48
N PHE A 132 -6.88 7.28 17.94
CA PHE A 132 -6.34 5.93 18.10
C PHE A 132 -5.97 5.63 19.55
N GLY A 133 -5.52 6.63 20.32
CA GLY A 133 -5.30 6.49 21.76
C GLY A 133 -6.56 6.08 22.53
N VAL A 134 -7.73 6.67 22.20
CA VAL A 134 -9.01 6.29 22.82
C VAL A 134 -9.41 4.86 22.46
N ILE A 135 -9.21 4.44 21.20
CA ILE A 135 -9.46 3.05 20.79
C ILE A 135 -8.57 2.07 21.56
N TYR A 136 -7.30 2.43 21.74
CA TYR A 136 -6.34 1.61 22.48
C TYR A 136 -6.77 1.39 23.94
N VAL A 137 -7.23 2.45 24.61
CA VAL A 137 -7.81 2.36 25.96
C VAL A 137 -9.07 1.50 25.99
N LEU A 138 -9.98 1.66 25.02
CA LEU A 138 -11.21 0.84 24.93
C LEU A 138 -10.93 -0.65 24.76
N VAL A 139 -9.88 -1.01 24.01
CA VAL A 139 -9.45 -2.41 23.88
C VAL A 139 -8.93 -2.95 25.22
N GLY A 140 -8.18 -2.12 25.96
CA GLY A 140 -7.75 -2.46 27.33
C GLY A 140 -8.93 -2.71 28.26
N GLU A 141 -9.94 -1.83 28.27
CA GLU A 141 -11.13 -2.00 29.11
C GLU A 141 -12.01 -3.18 28.69
N ALA A 142 -12.11 -3.48 27.39
CA ALA A 142 -12.83 -4.64 26.90
C ALA A 142 -12.23 -5.96 27.40
N ALA A 143 -10.90 -6.02 27.57
CA ALA A 143 -10.22 -7.18 28.14
C ALA A 143 -10.62 -7.40 29.61
N ILE A 144 -10.74 -6.34 30.42
CA ILE A 144 -11.25 -6.41 31.80
C ILE A 144 -12.70 -6.85 31.83
N LEU A 145 -13.54 -6.29 30.96
CA LEU A 145 -14.95 -6.67 30.90
C LEU A 145 -15.09 -8.17 30.66
N ASN A 146 -14.24 -8.74 29.80
CA ASN A 146 -14.18 -10.17 29.54
C ASN A 146 -13.69 -10.98 30.76
N LEU A 147 -12.72 -10.47 31.52
CA LEU A 147 -12.28 -11.06 32.79
C LEU A 147 -13.41 -11.06 33.83
N ILE A 148 -14.10 -9.92 33.99
CA ILE A 148 -15.25 -9.77 34.89
C ILE A 148 -16.37 -10.72 34.49
N LEU A 149 -16.63 -10.88 33.19
CA LEU A 149 -17.58 -11.85 32.65
C LEU A 149 -17.15 -13.30 32.91
N SER A 150 -15.86 -13.60 32.82
CA SER A 150 -15.34 -14.95 33.11
C SER A 150 -15.48 -15.33 34.58
N VAL A 151 -15.40 -14.35 35.49
CA VAL A 151 -15.58 -14.55 36.94
C VAL A 151 -17.06 -14.40 37.35
N SER A 152 -17.94 -13.94 36.44
CA SER A 152 -19.35 -13.69 36.72
C SER A 152 -20.12 -14.95 37.18
N GLY A 153 -19.61 -16.15 36.87
CA GLY A 153 -20.17 -17.43 37.30
C GLY A 153 -20.02 -17.75 38.79
N TYR A 154 -19.13 -17.07 39.51
CA TYR A 154 -18.98 -17.15 40.97
C TYR A 154 -19.95 -16.23 41.72
N TYR A 155 -20.62 -15.32 41.01
CA TYR A 155 -21.70 -14.51 41.56
C TYR A 155 -23.00 -15.33 41.53
N THR A 156 -23.73 -15.39 42.64
CA THR A 156 -24.93 -16.23 42.81
C THR A 156 -25.89 -16.19 41.61
N ARG A 157 -26.39 -17.37 41.22
CA ARG A 157 -27.16 -17.72 40.01
C ARG A 157 -28.42 -16.87 39.69
N SER A 158 -28.80 -15.90 40.52
CA SER A 158 -29.87 -14.93 40.26
C SER A 158 -29.43 -13.71 39.40
N VAL A 159 -28.13 -13.63 39.04
CA VAL A 159 -27.53 -12.49 38.34
C VAL A 159 -27.74 -12.50 36.82
N ILE A 160 -28.03 -13.66 36.20
CA ILE A 160 -28.07 -13.80 34.74
C ILE A 160 -29.47 -13.59 34.14
N SER A 161 -30.55 -13.65 34.94
CA SER A 161 -31.93 -13.63 34.40
C SER A 161 -32.48 -12.23 34.05
N SER A 162 -31.80 -11.13 34.39
CA SER A 162 -32.28 -9.77 34.08
C SER A 162 -31.67 -9.13 32.83
N VAL A 163 -30.69 -9.77 32.17
CA VAL A 163 -30.13 -9.27 30.90
C VAL A 163 -31.08 -9.55 29.72
N GLN A 164 -32.06 -10.44 29.89
CA GLN A 164 -33.07 -10.78 28.87
C GLN A 164 -34.32 -9.87 28.88
N ALA A 165 -34.52 -9.04 29.91
CA ALA A 165 -35.65 -8.11 29.95
C ALA A 165 -35.17 -6.71 29.57
N GLY A 166 -35.34 -6.36 28.28
CA GLY A 166 -35.03 -5.03 27.76
C GLY A 166 -35.75 -3.94 28.56
N THR A 167 -35.00 -3.27 29.43
CA THR A 167 -35.44 -2.07 30.12
C THR A 167 -34.74 -0.89 29.47
N SER A 168 -35.53 0.10 29.07
CA SER A 168 -35.05 1.25 28.32
C SER A 168 -34.06 2.09 29.15
N LEU A 169 -33.02 2.63 28.51
CA LEU A 169 -31.94 3.45 29.10
C LEU A 169 -32.45 4.61 29.99
N LEU A 170 -33.69 5.08 29.79
CA LEU A 170 -34.32 6.15 30.56
C LEU A 170 -34.88 5.70 31.92
N GLU A 171 -35.40 4.47 32.03
CA GLU A 171 -35.87 3.93 33.32
C GLU A 171 -34.71 3.57 34.25
N PHE A 172 -33.56 3.20 33.70
CA PHE A 172 -32.34 2.94 34.46
C PHE A 172 -31.78 4.22 35.13
N PHE A 173 -31.89 5.37 34.46
CA PHE A 173 -31.47 6.67 35.00
C PHE A 173 -32.37 7.16 36.15
N PHE A 174 -33.68 6.92 36.11
CA PHE A 174 -34.60 7.32 37.19
C PHE A 174 -34.60 6.35 38.38
N SER A 175 -34.23 5.08 38.18
CA SER A 175 -34.05 4.10 39.27
C SER A 175 -32.81 4.40 40.15
N PHE A 176 -31.90 5.26 39.67
CA PHE A 176 -30.67 5.68 40.37
C PHE A 176 -30.92 6.40 41.71
N SER A 177 -32.15 6.88 41.97
CA SER A 177 -32.48 7.60 43.21
C SER A 177 -33.07 6.74 44.33
N ARG A 178 -33.50 5.48 44.09
CA ARG A 178 -34.40 4.79 45.03
C ARG A 178 -33.86 3.55 45.76
N ASP A 179 -32.85 2.84 45.27
CA ASP A 179 -32.37 1.60 45.92
C ASP A 179 -30.86 1.57 46.13
N MET A 180 -30.43 2.19 47.23
CA MET A 180 -29.06 2.16 47.76
C MET A 180 -28.82 0.95 48.69
N PHE A 181 -29.41 -0.22 48.41
CA PHE A 181 -29.27 -1.42 49.26
C PHE A 181 -29.51 -2.73 48.47
N ILE A 182 -28.56 -3.18 47.64
CA ILE A 182 -28.28 -4.60 47.30
C ILE A 182 -26.87 -4.67 46.67
N LYS A 183 -25.93 -5.32 47.36
CA LYS A 183 -24.48 -5.04 47.29
C LYS A 183 -23.73 -5.46 46.01
N ASN A 184 -24.23 -6.42 45.22
CA ASN A 184 -23.47 -7.00 44.08
C ASN A 184 -24.10 -6.84 42.68
N ARG A 185 -25.42 -6.58 42.57
CA ARG A 185 -26.14 -6.48 41.27
C ARG A 185 -25.87 -5.15 40.54
N VAL A 186 -25.65 -4.08 41.30
CA VAL A 186 -25.51 -2.71 40.79
C VAL A 186 -24.10 -2.46 40.20
N ARG A 187 -23.04 -3.05 40.78
CA ARG A 187 -21.64 -2.77 40.39
C ARG A 187 -21.29 -3.19 38.95
N TYR A 188 -21.74 -4.38 38.54
CA TYR A 188 -21.51 -4.87 37.17
C TYR A 188 -22.30 -4.05 36.13
N SER A 189 -23.58 -3.79 36.40
CA SER A 189 -24.44 -3.01 35.49
C SER A 189 -23.90 -1.58 35.31
N TYR A 190 -23.31 -1.03 36.37
CA TYR A 190 -22.67 0.27 36.38
C TYR A 190 -21.37 0.30 35.57
N PHE A 191 -20.49 -0.69 35.72
CA PHE A 191 -19.27 -0.81 34.91
C PHE A 191 -19.57 -1.00 33.41
N SER A 192 -20.54 -1.84 33.08
CA SER A 192 -20.97 -2.06 31.70
C SER A 192 -21.58 -0.80 31.06
N CYS A 193 -22.34 -0.01 31.84
CA CYS A 193 -22.89 1.27 31.38
C CYS A 193 -21.79 2.31 31.14
N TYR A 194 -20.82 2.42 32.05
CA TYR A 194 -19.65 3.29 31.91
C TYR A 194 -18.83 2.96 30.66
N PHE A 195 -18.50 1.68 30.46
CA PHE A 195 -17.81 1.21 29.25
C PHE A 195 -18.62 1.52 27.98
N GLY A 196 -19.95 1.36 28.01
CA GLY A 196 -20.83 1.74 26.91
C GLY A 196 -20.75 3.23 26.55
N ILE A 197 -20.62 4.11 27.54
CA ILE A 197 -20.46 5.56 27.33
C ILE A 197 -19.08 5.89 26.75
N GLN A 198 -18.02 5.22 27.20
CA GLN A 198 -16.70 5.37 26.59
C GLN A 198 -16.67 4.89 25.13
N VAL A 199 -17.33 3.77 24.81
CA VAL A 199 -17.47 3.27 23.43
C VAL A 199 -18.23 4.27 22.57
N LEU A 200 -19.34 4.83 23.08
CA LEU A 200 -20.10 5.87 22.38
C LEU A 200 -19.23 7.11 22.12
N PHE A 201 -18.47 7.57 23.12
CA PHE A 201 -17.50 8.65 22.96
C PHE A 201 -16.46 8.34 21.88
N GLY A 202 -15.87 7.14 21.89
CA GLY A 202 -14.88 6.70 20.91
C GLY A 202 -15.42 6.67 19.48
N ILE A 203 -16.64 6.17 19.28
CA ILE A 203 -17.31 6.15 17.97
C ILE A 203 -17.55 7.58 17.47
N LEU A 204 -18.12 8.44 18.31
CA LEU A 204 -18.38 9.84 17.95
C LEU A 204 -17.07 10.57 17.60
N LEU A 205 -16.02 10.42 18.43
CA LEU A 205 -14.72 11.03 18.18
C LEU A 205 -14.07 10.55 16.86
N LEU A 206 -14.21 9.26 16.52
CA LEU A 206 -13.61 8.66 15.32
C LEU A 206 -14.24 9.22 14.03
N PHE A 207 -15.57 9.25 13.98
CA PHE A 207 -16.33 9.71 12.81
C PHE A 207 -16.47 11.23 12.72
N HIS A 208 -16.07 11.97 13.76
CA HIS A 208 -16.11 13.42 13.72
C HIS A 208 -15.11 14.00 12.71
N ILE A 209 -15.62 14.57 11.61
CA ILE A 209 -14.84 15.39 10.68
C ILE A 209 -15.49 16.78 10.67
N PRO A 210 -14.96 17.75 11.43
CA PRO A 210 -15.56 19.07 11.50
C PRO A 210 -15.35 19.88 10.22
N ASN A 211 -16.35 20.67 9.86
CA ASN A 211 -16.21 21.73 8.88
C ASN A 211 -15.51 22.93 9.54
N LEU A 212 -14.43 23.39 8.91
CA LEU A 212 -13.46 24.33 9.48
C LEU A 212 -13.42 25.61 8.65
N ASP A 213 -13.48 26.75 9.33
CA ASP A 213 -13.25 28.07 8.75
C ASP A 213 -11.84 28.56 9.16
N PRO A 214 -11.13 29.33 8.31
CA PRO A 214 -9.81 29.85 8.65
C PRO A 214 -9.87 30.78 9.88
N TYR A 215 -8.84 30.72 10.75
CA TYR A 215 -8.78 31.56 11.94
C TYR A 215 -8.53 33.03 11.55
N PRO A 216 -9.28 34.01 12.08
CA PRO A 216 -9.13 35.41 11.70
C PRO A 216 -7.72 35.93 12.01
N GLY A 217 -7.07 36.53 11.00
CA GLY A 217 -5.68 37.04 11.10
C GLY A 217 -4.57 36.06 10.69
N TYR A 218 -4.91 34.88 10.17
CA TYR A 218 -3.96 33.95 9.54
C TYR A 218 -4.33 33.74 8.06
N ASP A 219 -3.47 34.19 7.14
CA ASP A 219 -3.64 33.88 5.72
C ASP A 219 -3.32 32.41 5.47
N THR A 220 -4.35 31.64 5.11
CA THR A 220 -4.17 30.30 4.59
C THR A 220 -3.61 30.39 3.18
N ILE A 221 -2.43 29.81 2.93
CA ILE A 221 -2.03 29.43 1.57
C ILE A 221 -3.12 28.48 1.06
N GLN A 222 -3.98 28.99 0.18
CA GLN A 222 -5.06 28.21 -0.40
C GLN A 222 -4.47 27.12 -1.30
N PRO A 223 -5.06 25.91 -1.36
CA PRO A 223 -4.93 25.10 -2.56
C PRO A 223 -5.64 25.86 -3.69
N GLU A 224 -4.92 26.09 -4.78
CA GLU A 224 -5.31 26.84 -5.97
C GLU A 224 -6.82 26.84 -6.27
N SER A 225 -7.41 28.03 -6.31
CA SER A 225 -8.66 28.29 -7.00
C SER A 225 -8.46 28.13 -8.50
N PRO A 226 -9.44 27.58 -9.25
CA PRO A 226 -9.34 27.48 -10.70
C PRO A 226 -9.71 28.83 -11.32
N ASP A 227 -8.75 29.76 -11.41
CA ASP A 227 -8.72 30.73 -12.52
C ASP A 227 -7.46 31.60 -12.49
N ASN A 228 -6.57 31.34 -13.46
CA ASN A 228 -6.05 32.32 -14.43
C ASN A 228 -4.96 31.65 -15.25
N GLY A 229 -5.27 31.43 -16.53
CA GLY A 229 -4.45 30.68 -17.48
C GLY A 229 -3.20 31.43 -17.95
N GLU A 230 -2.26 31.69 -17.04
CA GLU A 230 -0.86 31.91 -17.39
C GLU A 230 -0.04 30.70 -16.95
N TYR A 231 0.52 29.98 -17.92
CA TYR A 231 1.54 28.98 -17.68
C TYR A 231 2.76 29.71 -17.10
N GLN A 232 2.91 29.70 -15.78
CA GLN A 232 4.16 30.09 -15.14
C GLN A 232 5.20 29.03 -15.51
N PRO A 233 6.24 29.39 -16.28
CA PRO A 233 7.33 28.46 -16.52
C PRO A 233 7.96 28.15 -15.16
N LEU A 234 7.98 26.87 -14.80
CA LEU A 234 8.72 26.38 -13.63
C LEU A 234 10.15 26.93 -13.73
N CYS A 235 10.51 27.80 -12.80
CA CYS A 235 11.85 28.36 -12.71
C CYS A 235 12.81 27.19 -12.42
N GLY A 236 13.64 26.85 -13.41
CA GLY A 236 14.63 25.78 -13.32
C GLY A 236 14.18 24.47 -13.98
N GLU A 237 14.59 24.27 -15.24
CA GLU A 237 14.53 22.97 -15.92
C GLU A 237 15.24 21.83 -15.14
N GLU A 238 16.00 22.16 -14.08
CA GLU A 238 16.69 21.22 -13.20
C GLU A 238 15.81 20.64 -12.08
N GLN A 239 14.67 21.26 -11.71
CA GLN A 239 13.88 20.82 -10.56
C GLN A 239 12.70 19.90 -10.88
N VAL A 240 12.31 19.72 -12.15
CA VAL A 240 11.19 18.83 -12.51
C VAL A 240 11.54 17.35 -12.25
N CYS A 241 12.82 17.00 -12.22
CA CYS A 241 13.29 15.66 -11.90
C CYS A 241 14.55 15.71 -11.00
N PRO A 242 14.45 15.85 -9.66
CA PRO A 242 15.60 15.67 -8.75
C PRO A 242 16.20 14.26 -8.83
N GLU A 243 15.58 13.37 -9.61
CA GLU A 243 15.89 11.97 -9.78
C GLU A 243 16.79 11.69 -11.01
N ARG A 244 17.29 12.72 -11.73
CA ARG A 244 18.18 12.55 -12.89
C ARG A 244 19.49 11.82 -12.57
N HIS A 245 19.84 11.72 -11.29
CA HIS A 245 20.98 10.96 -10.76
C HIS A 245 20.56 9.78 -9.88
N VAL A 246 19.49 9.06 -10.23
CA VAL A 246 19.22 7.75 -9.62
C VAL A 246 20.21 6.74 -10.17
N ASN A 247 21.40 6.69 -9.58
CA ASN A 247 22.25 5.51 -9.69
C ASN A 247 21.53 4.38 -8.97
N LEU A 248 21.19 3.32 -9.73
CA LEU A 248 20.66 2.05 -9.19
C LEU A 248 21.52 1.54 -8.02
N PHE A 249 22.82 1.89 -8.05
CA PHE A 249 23.86 1.57 -7.07
C PHE A 249 24.43 2.82 -6.36
N SER A 250 23.62 3.84 -6.04
CA SER A 250 24.14 4.98 -5.28
C SER A 250 24.77 4.51 -3.96
N SER A 251 25.95 5.05 -3.62
CA SER A 251 26.72 4.70 -2.41
C SER A 251 25.87 4.75 -1.12
N SER A 252 24.90 5.68 -1.05
CA SER A 252 23.96 5.80 0.07
C SER A 252 23.04 4.58 0.21
N SER A 253 22.56 4.01 -0.91
CA SER A 253 21.70 2.84 -0.91
C SER A 253 22.45 1.58 -0.48
N TRP A 254 23.71 1.43 -0.90
CA TRP A 254 24.55 0.30 -0.50
C TRP A 254 24.95 0.35 0.97
N ALA A 255 25.27 1.54 1.49
CA ALA A 255 25.61 1.71 2.91
C ALA A 255 24.43 1.41 3.85
N VAL A 256 23.21 1.86 3.52
CA VAL A 256 22.00 1.53 4.27
C VAL A 256 21.72 0.03 4.20
N PHE A 257 21.88 -0.57 3.01
CA PHE A 257 21.71 -1.99 2.80
C PHE A 257 22.70 -2.84 3.61
N LEU A 258 24.01 -2.56 3.50
CA LEU A 258 25.06 -3.35 4.18
C LEU A 258 24.85 -3.32 5.70
N ARG A 259 24.46 -2.15 6.24
CA ARG A 259 24.11 -1.98 7.66
C ARG A 259 22.88 -2.79 8.07
N THR A 260 21.85 -2.89 7.24
CA THR A 260 20.65 -3.69 7.55
C THR A 260 20.87 -5.19 7.36
N MET A 261 21.71 -5.58 6.41
CA MET A 261 22.04 -6.98 6.14
C MET A 261 22.96 -7.57 7.21
N LEU A 262 24.00 -6.84 7.63
CA LEU A 262 24.80 -7.22 8.81
C LEU A 262 23.92 -7.31 10.06
N ARG A 263 23.03 -6.33 10.29
CA ARG A 263 22.18 -6.29 11.48
C ARG A 263 21.17 -7.44 11.56
N THR A 264 20.51 -7.76 10.44
CA THR A 264 19.57 -8.89 10.37
C THR A 264 20.28 -10.24 10.51
N SER A 265 21.45 -10.40 9.88
CA SER A 265 22.25 -11.63 10.00
C SER A 265 22.79 -11.82 11.43
N ILE A 266 23.27 -10.75 12.06
CA ILE A 266 23.71 -10.75 13.47
C ILE A 266 22.54 -11.10 14.40
N GLN A 267 21.32 -10.65 14.10
CA GLN A 267 20.16 -10.95 14.92
C GLN A 267 19.71 -12.41 14.83
N TYR A 268 19.72 -13.03 13.64
CA TYR A 268 19.43 -14.46 13.51
C TYR A 268 20.47 -15.30 14.26
N LEU A 269 21.75 -14.92 14.17
CA LEU A 269 22.84 -15.55 14.92
C LEU A 269 22.66 -15.36 16.44
N TYR A 270 22.32 -14.15 16.88
CA TYR A 270 22.06 -13.81 18.27
C TYR A 270 20.89 -14.59 18.87
N PHE A 271 19.76 -14.68 18.13
CA PHE A 271 18.60 -15.46 18.54
C PHE A 271 18.94 -16.95 18.68
N MET A 272 19.68 -17.51 17.74
CA MET A 272 20.05 -18.93 17.76
C MET A 272 21.03 -19.26 18.90
N ILE A 273 22.01 -18.39 19.17
CA ILE A 273 22.95 -18.53 20.28
C ILE A 273 22.20 -18.45 21.62
N LEU A 274 21.28 -17.50 21.79
CA LEU A 274 20.46 -17.37 23.00
C LEU A 274 19.57 -18.59 23.23
N LEU A 275 18.99 -19.16 22.17
CA LEU A 275 18.19 -20.39 22.26
C LEU A 275 19.05 -21.56 22.76
N LEU A 276 20.29 -21.68 22.28
CA LEU A 276 21.24 -22.71 22.70
C LEU A 276 21.63 -22.54 24.18
N TYR A 277 21.86 -21.31 24.64
CA TYR A 277 22.16 -21.01 26.05
C TYR A 277 20.97 -21.29 26.97
N ILE A 278 19.72 -21.00 26.54
CA ILE A 278 18.51 -21.40 27.29
C ILE A 278 18.45 -22.92 27.43
N LEU A 279 18.66 -23.65 26.34
CA LEU A 279 18.55 -25.11 26.33
C LEU A 279 19.62 -25.75 27.24
N GLN A 280 20.84 -25.20 27.21
CA GLN A 280 21.93 -25.62 28.07
C GLN A 280 21.68 -25.25 29.55
N SER A 281 21.05 -24.11 29.82
CA SER A 281 20.68 -23.66 31.16
C SER A 281 19.57 -24.54 31.78
N MET A 282 18.58 -24.96 30.97
CA MET A 282 17.59 -25.94 31.41
C MET A 282 18.19 -27.31 31.71
N GLN A 283 19.18 -27.77 30.94
CA GLN A 283 19.87 -29.03 31.20
C GLN A 283 20.74 -28.99 32.47
N ARG A 284 21.27 -27.82 32.83
CA ARG A 284 22.08 -27.63 34.05
C ARG A 284 21.25 -27.42 35.31
N GLY A 285 19.95 -27.18 35.19
CA GLY A 285 19.07 -26.91 36.32
C GLY A 285 19.33 -25.55 36.97
N ASP A 286 19.73 -24.56 36.17
CA ASP A 286 20.03 -23.20 36.65
C ASP A 286 18.79 -22.50 37.24
N PRO A 287 18.97 -21.53 38.16
CA PRO A 287 17.87 -20.79 38.77
C PRO A 287 17.04 -19.98 37.75
N ALA A 288 15.72 -19.93 37.96
CA ALA A 288 14.75 -19.38 37.01
C ALA A 288 14.99 -17.92 36.57
N TRP A 289 15.68 -17.10 37.38
CA TRP A 289 15.99 -15.71 37.05
C TRP A 289 16.88 -15.57 35.79
N ILE A 290 17.75 -16.55 35.53
CA ILE A 290 18.60 -16.59 34.35
C ILE A 290 17.74 -16.79 33.09
N GLY A 291 16.70 -17.61 33.18
CA GLY A 291 15.72 -17.82 32.11
C GLY A 291 14.95 -16.54 31.77
N TYR A 292 14.53 -15.76 32.77
CA TYR A 292 13.86 -14.48 32.55
C TYR A 292 14.77 -13.45 31.84
N VAL A 293 16.06 -13.43 32.17
CA VAL A 293 17.05 -12.57 31.48
C VAL A 293 17.18 -12.97 30.01
N TYR A 294 17.31 -14.26 29.69
CA TYR A 294 17.37 -14.70 28.30
C TYR A 294 16.08 -14.45 27.52
N ALA A 295 14.91 -14.65 28.14
CA ALA A 295 13.62 -14.35 27.51
C ALA A 295 13.49 -12.85 27.17
N PHE A 296 13.93 -11.97 28.07
CA PHE A 296 13.95 -10.52 27.84
C PHE A 296 14.92 -10.14 26.71
N LEU A 297 16.11 -10.74 26.67
CA LEU A 297 17.10 -10.50 25.60
C LEU A 297 16.58 -10.97 24.22
N ILE A 298 15.89 -12.10 24.17
CA ILE A 298 15.21 -12.57 22.96
C ILE A 298 14.13 -11.58 22.52
N PHE A 299 13.27 -11.12 23.44
CA PHE A 299 12.24 -10.14 23.15
C PHE A 299 12.84 -8.84 22.57
N LEU A 300 13.84 -8.26 23.25
CA LEU A 300 14.52 -7.04 22.80
C LEU A 300 15.15 -7.23 21.42
N GLY A 301 15.83 -8.36 21.20
CA GLY A 301 16.46 -8.70 19.93
C GLY A 301 15.45 -8.81 18.79
N VAL A 302 14.35 -9.54 18.99
CA VAL A 302 13.28 -9.70 18.00
C VAL A 302 12.61 -8.37 17.69
N SER A 303 12.22 -7.59 18.71
CA SER A 303 11.58 -6.29 18.52
C SER A 303 12.45 -5.30 17.74
N LEU A 304 13.73 -5.18 18.11
CA LEU A 304 14.68 -4.32 17.38
C LEU A 304 14.86 -4.76 15.93
N GLY A 305 14.84 -6.07 15.69
CA GLY A 305 14.89 -6.61 14.34
C GLY A 305 13.72 -6.30 13.47
N MET A 306 12.51 -6.51 14.00
CA MET A 306 11.27 -6.22 13.27
C MET A 306 11.21 -4.75 12.87
N LEU A 307 11.65 -3.83 13.74
CA LEU A 307 11.74 -2.40 13.41
C LEU A 307 12.74 -2.12 12.29
N CYS A 308 13.89 -2.80 12.30
CA CYS A 308 14.90 -2.62 11.27
C CYS A 308 14.50 -3.20 9.93
N GLU A 309 13.83 -4.36 9.94
CA GLU A 309 13.29 -4.99 8.74
C GLU A 309 12.16 -4.15 8.13
N ALA A 310 11.27 -3.61 8.97
CA ALA A 310 10.23 -2.68 8.52
C ALA A 310 10.83 -1.41 7.88
N GLN A 311 11.84 -0.79 8.52
CA GLN A 311 12.53 0.38 7.97
C GLN A 311 13.26 0.05 6.66
N HIS A 312 13.90 -1.12 6.60
CA HIS A 312 14.55 -1.61 5.38
C HIS A 312 13.56 -1.74 4.24
N PHE A 313 12.42 -2.41 4.49
CA PHE A 313 11.37 -2.60 3.50
C PHE A 313 10.85 -1.27 2.96
N GLN A 314 10.57 -0.30 3.84
CA GLN A 314 10.13 1.04 3.45
C GLN A 314 11.16 1.77 2.57
N ASN A 315 12.44 1.74 2.94
CA ASN A 315 13.50 2.39 2.17
C ASN A 315 13.68 1.76 0.78
N VAL A 316 13.65 0.43 0.70
CA VAL A 316 13.74 -0.31 -0.57
C VAL A 316 12.54 0.03 -1.45
N MET A 317 11.32 0.02 -0.89
CA MET A 317 10.09 0.39 -1.60
C MET A 317 10.17 1.81 -2.17
N LEU A 318 10.56 2.78 -1.34
CA LEU A 318 10.58 4.20 -1.71
C LEU A 318 11.54 4.45 -2.87
N VAL A 319 12.76 3.94 -2.77
CA VAL A 319 13.73 4.13 -3.85
C VAL A 319 13.26 3.33 -5.11
N GLY A 320 12.46 2.27 -4.95
CA GLY A 320 11.83 1.52 -6.06
C GLY A 320 10.79 2.30 -6.83
N PHE A 321 9.97 3.07 -6.11
CA PHE A 321 9.04 3.99 -6.75
C PHE A 321 9.78 5.11 -7.50
N ARG A 322 10.85 5.67 -6.92
CA ARG A 322 11.70 6.68 -7.59
C ARG A 322 12.34 6.17 -8.88
N LEU A 323 12.81 4.93 -8.87
CA LEU A 323 13.37 4.28 -10.06
C LEU A 323 12.30 4.09 -11.15
N ARG A 324 11.08 3.72 -10.76
CA ARG A 324 9.97 3.59 -11.71
C ARG A 324 9.56 4.93 -12.31
N SER A 325 9.40 5.99 -11.49
CA SER A 325 9.00 7.32 -11.96
C SER A 325 10.00 7.90 -12.95
N THR A 326 11.29 7.86 -12.61
CA THR A 326 12.38 8.28 -13.53
C THR A 326 12.34 7.54 -14.85
N LEU A 327 12.22 6.21 -14.81
CA LEU A 327 12.23 5.40 -16.01
C LEU A 327 11.02 5.69 -16.90
N VAL A 328 9.83 5.80 -16.32
CA VAL A 328 8.61 6.17 -17.07
C VAL A 328 8.77 7.55 -17.71
N ALA A 329 9.29 8.53 -16.97
CA ALA A 329 9.54 9.87 -17.49
C ALA A 329 10.58 9.87 -18.63
N ALA A 330 11.67 9.10 -18.49
CA ALA A 330 12.71 8.98 -19.50
C ALA A 330 12.20 8.30 -20.78
N ILE A 331 11.49 7.17 -20.64
CA ILE A 331 10.86 6.45 -21.77
C ILE A 331 9.87 7.37 -22.48
N PHE A 332 9.04 8.10 -21.74
CA PHE A 332 8.07 9.02 -22.31
C PHE A 332 8.72 10.20 -23.04
N ARG A 333 9.76 10.81 -22.46
CA ARG A 333 10.48 11.92 -23.09
C ARG A 333 11.18 11.48 -24.38
N ASN A 334 11.76 10.28 -24.40
CA ASN A 334 12.41 9.74 -25.59
C ASN A 334 11.39 9.28 -26.63
N SER A 335 10.24 8.74 -26.24
CA SER A 335 9.21 8.33 -27.19
C SER A 335 8.63 9.51 -27.98
N GLN A 336 8.57 10.69 -27.36
CA GLN A 336 8.19 11.94 -28.04
C GLN A 336 9.22 12.43 -29.06
N ARG A 337 10.48 11.99 -28.95
CA ARG A 337 11.60 12.42 -29.81
C ARG A 337 12.02 11.35 -30.83
N LEU A 338 11.28 10.25 -30.93
CA LEU A 338 11.56 9.17 -31.86
C LEU A 338 11.42 9.63 -33.32
N THR A 339 12.43 9.34 -34.12
CA THR A 339 12.39 9.50 -35.58
C THR A 339 11.37 8.58 -36.22
N HIS A 340 10.90 8.92 -37.43
CA HIS A 340 9.90 8.12 -38.14
C HIS A 340 10.33 6.66 -38.36
N GLU A 341 11.61 6.44 -38.64
CA GLU A 341 12.18 5.10 -38.84
C GLU A 341 12.25 4.29 -37.53
N SER A 342 12.70 4.93 -36.44
CA SER A 342 12.71 4.29 -35.12
C SER A 342 11.29 4.00 -34.60
N ARG A 343 10.31 4.84 -34.94
CA ARG A 343 8.89 4.64 -34.58
C ARG A 343 8.30 3.36 -35.19
N LYS A 344 8.83 2.87 -36.33
CA LYS A 344 8.45 1.56 -36.90
C LYS A 344 8.88 0.39 -36.00
N ASN A 345 10.07 0.49 -35.40
CA ASN A 345 10.62 -0.53 -34.50
C ASN A 345 10.00 -0.49 -33.08
N PHE A 346 9.47 0.67 -32.67
CA PHE A 346 8.83 0.88 -31.37
C PHE A 346 7.37 1.30 -31.53
N PRO A 347 6.44 0.37 -31.84
CA PRO A 347 5.02 0.69 -31.93
C PRO A 347 4.48 1.15 -30.58
N SER A 348 3.39 1.94 -30.61
CA SER A 348 2.77 2.52 -29.41
C SER A 348 2.41 1.48 -28.33
N GLY A 349 1.98 0.28 -28.75
CA GLY A 349 1.72 -0.85 -27.85
C GLY A 349 2.97 -1.33 -27.11
N LYS A 350 4.12 -1.40 -27.79
CA LYS A 350 5.41 -1.79 -27.18
C LYS A 350 5.86 -0.74 -26.16
N ILE A 351 5.77 0.55 -26.49
CA ILE A 351 6.12 1.66 -25.57
C ILE A 351 5.19 1.65 -24.35
N THR A 352 3.89 1.46 -24.55
CA THR A 352 2.92 1.38 -23.44
C THR A 352 3.26 0.22 -22.53
N ASN A 353 3.55 -0.96 -23.10
CA ASN A 353 3.97 -2.14 -22.33
C ASN A 353 5.27 -1.89 -21.55
N MET A 354 6.24 -1.17 -22.13
CA MET A 354 7.46 -0.79 -21.41
C MET A 354 7.16 0.10 -20.20
N ILE A 355 6.23 1.04 -20.34
CA ILE A 355 5.81 1.93 -19.24
C ILE A 355 4.98 1.16 -18.18
N THR A 356 4.01 0.36 -18.60
CA THR A 356 3.04 -0.27 -17.68
C THR A 356 3.51 -1.59 -17.10
N THR A 357 4.44 -2.28 -17.74
CA THR A 357 4.79 -3.67 -17.41
C THR A 357 6.26 -3.76 -17.02
N ASP A 358 7.14 -3.17 -17.81
CA ASP A 358 8.60 -3.27 -17.61
C ASP A 358 9.09 -2.35 -16.50
N ALA A 359 8.65 -1.09 -16.48
CA ALA A 359 8.96 -0.18 -15.37
C ALA A 359 8.37 -0.68 -14.03
N ASN A 360 7.19 -1.32 -14.08
CA ASN A 360 6.57 -1.95 -12.91
C ASN A 360 7.35 -3.17 -12.44
N ALA A 361 7.90 -3.94 -13.37
CA ALA A 361 8.72 -5.08 -13.01
C ALA A 361 10.04 -4.65 -12.39
N LEU A 362 10.67 -3.58 -12.88
CA LEU A 362 11.92 -3.05 -12.32
C LEU A 362 11.76 -2.64 -10.84
N GLN A 363 10.60 -2.06 -10.50
CA GLN A 363 10.23 -1.78 -9.10
C GLN A 363 10.22 -3.05 -8.23
N ARG A 364 9.66 -4.16 -8.74
CA ARG A 364 9.59 -5.44 -8.01
C ARG A 364 10.96 -6.14 -7.93
N ILE A 365 11.72 -6.11 -9.02
CA ILE A 365 13.06 -6.72 -9.12
C ILE A 365 13.98 -6.17 -8.04
N ARG A 366 13.95 -4.86 -7.80
CA ARG A 366 14.72 -4.25 -6.73
C ARG A 366 14.46 -4.89 -5.36
N GLN A 367 13.21 -5.24 -5.04
CA GLN A 367 12.89 -5.89 -3.76
C GLN A 367 13.57 -7.27 -3.67
N GLN A 368 13.63 -7.97 -4.80
CA GLN A 368 14.14 -9.34 -4.89
C GLN A 368 15.67 -9.41 -5.04
N LEU A 369 16.28 -8.42 -5.72
CA LEU A 369 17.73 -8.29 -5.89
C LEU A 369 18.44 -8.39 -4.55
N HIS A 370 17.94 -7.66 -3.57
CA HIS A 370 18.45 -7.64 -2.21
C HIS A 370 18.34 -8.99 -1.47
N GLY A 371 17.32 -9.79 -1.80
CA GLY A 371 17.21 -11.18 -1.36
C GLY A 371 18.22 -12.11 -2.04
N LEU A 372 18.54 -11.88 -3.31
CA LEU A 372 19.37 -12.75 -4.13
C LEU A 372 20.81 -12.90 -3.60
N TRP A 373 21.43 -11.79 -3.16
CA TRP A 373 22.81 -11.83 -2.64
C TRP A 373 22.90 -11.92 -1.12
N SER A 374 21.82 -11.62 -0.38
CA SER A 374 21.76 -11.92 1.05
C SER A 374 21.48 -13.39 1.33
N ALA A 375 20.86 -14.09 0.38
CA ALA A 375 20.55 -15.50 0.47
C ALA A 375 21.78 -16.42 0.64
N PRO A 376 22.87 -16.28 -0.14
CA PRO A 376 24.09 -17.06 0.07
C PRO A 376 24.58 -17.00 1.52
N PHE A 377 24.64 -15.81 2.11
CA PHE A 377 25.03 -15.64 3.52
C PHE A 377 24.06 -16.32 4.49
N ARG A 378 22.74 -16.21 4.26
CA ARG A 378 21.71 -16.87 5.10
C ARG A 378 21.78 -18.40 5.02
N TYR A 379 21.99 -18.95 3.82
CA TYR A 379 22.03 -20.40 3.60
C TYR A 379 23.36 -21.03 3.98
N SER A 380 24.49 -20.34 3.82
CA SER A 380 25.79 -20.85 4.28
C SER A 380 25.81 -21.11 5.79
N PHE A 381 25.10 -20.29 6.58
CA PHE A 381 24.95 -20.53 8.03
C PHE A 381 24.00 -21.69 8.36
N GLN A 382 22.96 -21.92 7.55
CA GLN A 382 21.97 -22.98 7.79
C GLN A 382 22.46 -24.37 7.34
N ILE A 383 23.27 -24.43 6.27
CA ILE A 383 23.91 -25.67 5.79
C ILE A 383 24.95 -26.18 6.78
N LEU A 384 25.64 -25.29 7.51
CA LEU A 384 26.61 -25.66 8.56
C LEU A 384 25.94 -26.40 9.75
N ILE A 385 24.63 -26.27 9.92
CA ILE A 385 23.86 -26.82 11.05
C ILE A 385 23.09 -28.09 10.65
N HIS A 386 22.81 -28.32 9.36
CA HIS A 386 21.88 -29.36 8.91
C HIS A 386 22.54 -30.56 8.22
N PHE A 387 23.83 -30.82 8.49
CA PHE A 387 24.57 -31.95 7.93
C PHE A 387 24.24 -33.28 8.63
N SER A 388 22.95 -33.62 8.74
CA SER A 388 22.50 -34.99 8.99
C SER A 388 21.03 -35.12 8.60
N GLU A 389 20.74 -35.44 7.33
CA GLU A 389 19.73 -36.42 6.92
C GLU A 389 19.54 -36.41 5.40
N SER A 390 19.51 -37.61 4.83
CA SER A 390 19.53 -37.92 3.40
C SER A 390 18.14 -37.81 2.77
N THR A 391 17.90 -36.75 1.99
CA THR A 391 16.59 -36.44 1.35
C THR A 391 16.51 -36.69 -0.16
N ASP A 392 17.40 -37.49 -0.77
CA ASP A 392 17.48 -37.53 -2.24
C ASP A 392 16.40 -38.37 -2.96
N THR A 393 15.83 -39.40 -2.31
CA THR A 393 14.85 -40.31 -2.95
C THR A 393 13.45 -39.71 -3.10
N HIS A 394 13.03 -38.82 -2.21
CA HIS A 394 11.67 -38.25 -2.20
C HIS A 394 11.50 -37.13 -3.23
N HIS A 395 12.56 -36.34 -3.49
CA HIS A 395 12.53 -35.25 -4.46
C HIS A 395 12.42 -35.73 -5.92
N TYR A 396 13.01 -36.88 -6.24
CA TYR A 396 12.90 -37.49 -7.57
C TYR A 396 11.45 -37.85 -7.91
N GLN A 397 10.72 -38.42 -6.96
CA GLN A 397 9.32 -38.84 -7.17
C GLN A 397 8.39 -37.65 -7.39
N MET A 398 8.54 -36.55 -6.62
CA MET A 398 7.69 -35.36 -6.79
C MET A 398 7.95 -34.65 -8.13
N ARG A 399 9.21 -34.49 -8.56
CA ARG A 399 9.54 -33.88 -9.86
C ARG A 399 8.97 -34.66 -11.04
N LYS A 400 9.00 -36.00 -10.96
CA LYS A 400 8.38 -36.88 -11.96
C LYS A 400 6.88 -36.65 -12.06
N LEU A 401 6.19 -36.59 -10.91
CA LEU A 401 4.75 -36.32 -10.85
C LEU A 401 4.40 -34.94 -11.44
N THR A 402 5.11 -33.86 -11.09
CA THR A 402 4.83 -32.53 -11.67
C THR A 402 4.98 -32.51 -13.20
N LYS A 403 5.98 -33.20 -13.74
CA LYS A 403 6.20 -33.30 -15.19
C LYS A 403 5.06 -34.03 -15.90
N GLU A 404 4.57 -35.13 -15.32
CA GLU A 404 3.44 -35.89 -15.86
C GLU A 404 2.11 -35.10 -15.82
N GLY A 405 1.87 -34.34 -14.74
CA GLY A 405 0.69 -33.47 -14.62
C GLY A 405 0.65 -32.34 -15.65
N LEU A 406 1.81 -31.73 -15.93
CA LEU A 406 1.93 -30.67 -16.94
C LEU A 406 1.61 -31.20 -18.35
N GLN A 407 2.07 -32.40 -18.69
CA GLN A 407 1.79 -33.02 -19.99
C GLN A 407 0.31 -33.32 -20.20
N ARG A 408 -0.41 -33.78 -19.15
CA ARG A 408 -1.86 -34.04 -19.23
C ARG A 408 -2.68 -32.75 -19.36
N THR A 409 -2.30 -31.70 -18.62
CA THR A 409 -2.94 -30.38 -18.70
C THR A 409 -2.77 -29.76 -20.09
N ASN A 410 -1.56 -29.85 -20.66
CA ASN A 410 -1.27 -29.35 -22.01
C ASN A 410 -2.11 -30.02 -23.09
N LYS A 411 -2.38 -31.34 -22.98
CA LYS A 411 -3.27 -32.04 -23.92
C LYS A 411 -4.69 -31.46 -23.92
N ARG A 412 -5.26 -31.18 -22.74
CA ARG A 412 -6.59 -30.56 -22.62
C ARG A 412 -6.62 -29.15 -23.20
N VAL A 413 -5.63 -28.32 -22.85
CA VAL A 413 -5.56 -26.92 -23.30
C VAL A 413 -5.37 -26.85 -24.82
N SER A 414 -4.51 -27.71 -25.39
CA SER A 414 -4.29 -27.78 -26.84
C SER A 414 -5.58 -28.13 -27.59
N LEU A 415 -6.28 -29.20 -27.16
CA LEU A 415 -7.53 -29.62 -27.80
C LEU A 415 -8.62 -28.54 -27.66
N MET A 416 -8.69 -27.88 -26.52
CA MET A 416 -9.66 -26.80 -26.28
C MET A 416 -9.40 -25.61 -27.20
N ASN A 417 -8.13 -25.23 -27.40
CA ASN A 417 -7.77 -24.15 -28.32
C ASN A 417 -8.09 -24.49 -29.78
N GLU A 418 -7.88 -25.75 -30.19
CA GLU A 418 -8.22 -26.23 -31.54
C GLU A 418 -9.74 -26.20 -31.78
N ILE A 419 -10.54 -26.63 -30.78
CA ILE A 419 -12.01 -26.57 -30.85
C ILE A 419 -12.52 -25.12 -30.88
N LEU A 420 -11.93 -24.23 -30.07
CA LEU A 420 -12.30 -22.81 -30.04
C LEU A 420 -11.94 -22.10 -31.35
N ALA A 421 -10.81 -22.46 -31.96
CA ALA A 421 -10.42 -21.94 -33.27
C ALA A 421 -11.36 -22.43 -34.40
N ALA A 422 -11.99 -23.60 -34.25
CA ALA A 422 -12.94 -24.19 -35.21
C ALA A 422 -14.41 -24.06 -34.79
N MET A 423 -14.75 -23.12 -33.90
CA MET A 423 -16.07 -23.05 -33.22
C MET A 423 -17.25 -22.94 -34.20
N ASP A 424 -17.09 -22.20 -35.30
CA ASP A 424 -18.17 -22.04 -36.29
C ASP A 424 -18.51 -23.37 -36.97
N THR A 425 -17.49 -24.17 -37.31
CA THR A 425 -17.66 -25.52 -37.86
C THR A 425 -18.32 -26.46 -36.85
N VAL A 426 -17.91 -26.39 -35.59
CA VAL A 426 -18.46 -27.22 -34.51
C VAL A 426 -19.97 -26.96 -34.35
N LYS A 427 -20.40 -25.70 -34.43
CA LYS A 427 -21.82 -25.31 -34.38
C LYS A 427 -22.59 -25.71 -35.64
N CYS A 428 -21.99 -25.55 -36.82
CA CYS A 428 -22.62 -25.95 -38.09
C CYS A 428 -22.96 -27.45 -38.14
N TYR A 429 -22.12 -28.31 -37.53
CA TYR A 429 -22.35 -29.76 -37.49
C TYR A 429 -23.01 -30.27 -36.19
N ALA A 430 -23.39 -29.38 -35.28
CA ALA A 430 -23.94 -29.72 -33.96
C ALA A 430 -23.08 -30.74 -33.17
N TRP A 431 -21.75 -30.60 -33.24
CA TRP A 431 -20.78 -31.50 -32.62
C TRP A 431 -20.46 -31.17 -31.15
N GLU A 432 -21.20 -30.25 -30.51
CA GLU A 432 -20.90 -29.78 -29.16
C GLU A 432 -20.89 -30.93 -28.15
N LYS A 433 -21.88 -31.83 -28.22
CA LYS A 433 -21.96 -33.00 -27.33
C LYS A 433 -20.81 -33.99 -27.54
N SER A 434 -20.33 -34.15 -28.77
CA SER A 434 -19.22 -35.03 -29.12
C SER A 434 -17.88 -34.48 -28.61
N PHE A 435 -17.63 -33.18 -28.79
CA PHE A 435 -16.44 -32.54 -28.24
C PHE A 435 -16.48 -32.40 -26.72
N GLN A 436 -17.66 -32.17 -26.13
CA GLN A 436 -17.84 -32.14 -24.69
C GLN A 436 -17.49 -33.50 -24.05
N SER A 437 -17.98 -34.61 -24.61
CA SER A 437 -17.66 -35.95 -24.08
C SER A 437 -16.16 -36.26 -24.19
N ARG A 438 -15.51 -35.82 -25.27
CA ARG A 438 -14.06 -35.96 -25.47
C ARG A 438 -13.22 -35.10 -24.52
N ILE A 439 -13.67 -33.89 -24.18
CA ILE A 439 -13.02 -33.06 -23.15
C ILE A 439 -13.23 -33.68 -21.76
N GLN A 440 -14.43 -34.21 -21.50
CA GLN A 440 -14.76 -34.83 -20.22
C GLN A 440 -13.92 -36.08 -19.95
N SER A 441 -13.63 -36.92 -20.94
CA SER A 441 -12.75 -38.08 -20.77
C SER A 441 -11.32 -37.67 -20.39
N ILE A 442 -10.75 -36.68 -21.08
CA ILE A 442 -9.43 -36.11 -20.76
C ILE A 442 -9.43 -35.50 -19.35
N ARG A 443 -10.51 -34.82 -18.97
CA ARG A 443 -10.64 -34.22 -17.63
C ARG A 443 -10.73 -35.27 -16.53
N ASN A 444 -11.42 -36.38 -16.75
CA ASN A 444 -11.50 -37.48 -15.78
C ASN A 444 -10.13 -38.15 -15.57
N ASP A 445 -9.32 -38.29 -16.63
CA ASP A 445 -7.94 -38.80 -16.55
C ASP A 445 -6.99 -37.82 -15.83
N GLU A 446 -7.23 -36.52 -15.95
CA GLU A 446 -6.52 -35.46 -15.24
C GLU A 446 -6.88 -35.49 -13.74
N LEU A 447 -8.17 -35.56 -13.42
CA LEU A 447 -8.68 -35.56 -12.04
C LEU A 447 -8.27 -36.82 -11.26
N SER A 448 -8.36 -38.00 -11.87
CA SER A 448 -7.91 -39.25 -11.25
C SER A 448 -6.41 -39.24 -10.92
N TRP A 449 -5.61 -38.58 -11.76
CA TRP A 449 -4.20 -38.36 -11.51
C TRP A 449 -3.95 -37.35 -10.39
N PHE A 450 -4.64 -36.21 -10.40
CA PHE A 450 -4.56 -35.21 -9.33
C PHE A 450 -4.89 -35.82 -7.96
N HIS A 451 -5.91 -36.67 -7.91
CA HIS A 451 -6.31 -37.32 -6.67
C HIS A 451 -5.21 -38.25 -6.14
N ARG A 452 -4.58 -39.07 -7.01
CA ARG A 452 -3.43 -39.91 -6.63
C ARG A 452 -2.21 -39.08 -6.20
N ALA A 453 -1.93 -37.98 -6.88
CA ALA A 453 -0.83 -37.08 -6.54
C ALA A 453 -1.04 -36.38 -5.19
N GLN A 454 -2.27 -35.94 -4.90
CA GLN A 454 -2.62 -35.33 -3.61
C GLN A 454 -2.60 -36.34 -2.46
N LEU A 455 -3.04 -37.58 -2.68
CA LEU A 455 -2.92 -38.66 -1.70
C LEU A 455 -1.45 -38.93 -1.34
N LEU A 456 -0.57 -39.03 -2.34
CA LEU A 456 0.88 -39.15 -2.13
C LEU A 456 1.48 -37.92 -1.44
N SER A 457 0.98 -36.71 -1.74
CA SER A 457 1.40 -35.48 -1.07
C SER A 457 0.94 -35.41 0.39
N SER A 458 -0.21 -35.99 0.72
CA SER A 458 -0.76 -36.03 2.09
C SER A 458 -0.03 -37.00 2.99
N HIS A 459 0.48 -38.11 2.44
CA HIS A 459 1.28 -39.10 3.16
C HIS A 459 2.68 -38.57 3.54
N ASN A 460 3.12 -37.47 2.94
CA ASN A 460 4.41 -36.81 3.18
C ASN A 460 4.30 -35.58 4.11
N GLY A 461 3.28 -35.54 4.98
CA GLY A 461 3.02 -34.44 5.89
C GLY A 461 4.01 -34.33 7.06
N THR A 462 5.16 -33.68 6.78
CA THR A 462 6.17 -33.01 7.65
C THR A 462 7.60 -33.59 7.46
N PRO A 463 8.50 -32.79 6.86
CA PRO A 463 9.26 -31.79 7.61
C PRO A 463 9.16 -30.38 7.00
N GLY A 464 8.47 -29.50 7.71
CA GLY A 464 8.29 -28.09 7.33
C GLY A 464 9.55 -27.21 7.45
N SER A 465 10.72 -27.76 7.79
CA SER A 465 11.96 -27.00 7.98
C SER A 465 12.94 -27.08 6.79
N THR A 466 12.90 -28.15 5.98
CA THR A 466 13.74 -28.30 4.78
C THR A 466 13.04 -27.83 3.50
N ILE A 467 11.71 -27.95 3.44
CA ILE A 467 10.92 -27.46 2.29
C ILE A 467 11.08 -25.95 2.14
N ILE A 468 11.16 -25.17 3.22
CA ILE A 468 11.30 -23.71 3.18
C ILE A 468 12.67 -23.29 2.61
N SER A 469 13.74 -24.03 2.90
CA SER A 469 15.09 -23.76 2.37
C SER A 469 15.20 -24.13 0.90
N TYR A 470 14.66 -25.28 0.47
CA TYR A 470 14.67 -25.69 -0.94
C TYR A 470 13.69 -24.93 -1.82
N VAL A 471 12.50 -24.56 -1.31
CA VAL A 471 11.54 -23.69 -2.02
C VAL A 471 12.15 -22.32 -2.27
N ARG A 472 12.93 -21.78 -1.32
CA ARG A 472 13.63 -20.51 -1.52
C ARG A 472 14.87 -20.64 -2.43
N LEU A 473 15.50 -21.81 -2.51
CA LEU A 473 16.57 -22.10 -3.48
C LEU A 473 16.00 -22.26 -4.91
N LEU A 474 14.81 -22.84 -5.03
CA LEU A 474 14.01 -22.84 -6.26
C LEU A 474 13.52 -21.44 -6.63
N GLU A 475 13.09 -20.62 -5.67
CA GLU A 475 12.81 -19.20 -5.89
C GLU A 475 14.07 -18.48 -6.39
N LEU A 476 15.27 -18.74 -5.86
CA LEU A 476 16.52 -18.16 -6.38
C LEU A 476 16.77 -18.53 -7.85
N VAL A 477 16.56 -19.79 -8.24
CA VAL A 477 16.74 -20.24 -9.63
C VAL A 477 15.66 -19.65 -10.55
N VAL A 478 14.40 -19.59 -10.11
CA VAL A 478 13.30 -18.95 -10.85
C VAL A 478 13.50 -17.44 -10.93
N LEU A 479 14.02 -16.81 -9.87
CA LEU A 479 14.39 -15.39 -9.82
C LEU A 479 15.56 -15.10 -10.77
N GLN A 480 16.54 -16.00 -10.87
CA GLN A 480 17.66 -15.90 -11.79
C GLN A 480 17.22 -16.09 -13.25
N TYR A 481 16.30 -17.03 -13.51
CA TYR A 481 15.73 -17.25 -14.86
C TYR A 481 14.81 -16.09 -15.28
N THR A 482 13.97 -15.58 -14.37
CA THR A 482 13.18 -14.37 -14.61
C THR A 482 14.05 -13.13 -14.76
N TRP A 483 15.21 -13.08 -14.10
CA TRP A 483 16.25 -12.07 -14.33
C TRP A 483 16.85 -12.15 -15.73
N LEU A 484 17.21 -13.34 -16.20
CA LEU A 484 17.72 -13.58 -17.56
C LEU A 484 16.71 -13.16 -18.63
N CYS A 485 15.45 -13.54 -18.49
CA CYS A 485 14.39 -13.08 -19.41
C CYS A 485 14.16 -11.56 -19.37
N ARG A 486 14.41 -10.90 -18.22
CA ARG A 486 14.27 -9.44 -18.05
C ARG A 486 15.55 -8.65 -18.33
N LEU A 487 16.69 -9.29 -18.58
CA LEU A 487 17.87 -8.62 -19.16
C LEU A 487 17.60 -8.21 -20.61
N GLN A 488 16.83 -9.01 -21.35
CA GLN A 488 16.32 -8.63 -22.68
C GLN A 488 15.48 -7.34 -22.63
N MET A 489 14.70 -7.15 -21.57
CA MET A 489 13.90 -5.95 -21.33
C MET A 489 14.78 -4.71 -21.11
N LEU A 490 15.86 -4.85 -20.34
CA LEU A 490 16.85 -3.77 -20.16
C LEU A 490 17.59 -3.45 -21.46
N GLN A 491 17.83 -4.44 -22.32
CA GLN A 491 18.37 -4.23 -23.65
C GLN A 491 17.42 -3.40 -24.52
N ASP A 492 16.12 -3.70 -24.51
CA ASP A 492 15.12 -2.94 -25.28
C ASP A 492 14.94 -1.49 -24.77
N VAL A 493 14.95 -1.30 -23.44
CA VAL A 493 14.96 0.02 -22.82
C VAL A 493 16.26 0.76 -23.14
N SER A 494 17.41 0.08 -23.02
CA SER A 494 18.71 0.65 -23.37
C SER A 494 18.74 1.05 -24.84
N ASN A 495 18.26 0.20 -25.75
CA ASN A 495 18.16 0.49 -27.17
C ASN A 495 17.25 1.70 -27.44
N LEU A 496 16.13 1.84 -26.73
CA LEU A 496 15.29 3.04 -26.82
C LEU A 496 16.00 4.30 -26.27
N LEU A 497 16.83 4.14 -25.24
CA LEU A 497 17.61 5.24 -24.66
C LEU A 497 18.86 5.59 -25.48
N SER A 498 19.46 4.62 -26.19
CA SER A 498 20.70 4.76 -26.95
C SER A 498 20.48 5.05 -28.42
N ASN A 499 19.37 4.60 -29.01
CA ASN A 499 19.13 4.72 -30.45
C ASN A 499 18.54 6.09 -30.80
N ILE A 500 19.42 7.08 -30.83
CA ILE A 500 19.36 8.20 -31.78
C ILE A 500 20.27 7.85 -32.98
N PHE A 501 20.33 6.57 -33.38
CA PHE A 501 21.10 6.17 -34.55
C PHE A 501 20.19 6.18 -35.78
N PHE A 502 20.43 7.19 -36.61
CA PHE A 502 19.90 7.31 -37.96
C PHE A 502 20.35 6.08 -38.76
N SER A 503 19.43 5.17 -39.11
CA SER A 503 19.70 4.25 -40.22
C SER A 503 19.40 4.99 -41.52
N GLN A 504 20.22 4.77 -42.53
CA GLN A 504 19.96 5.29 -43.87
C GLN A 504 18.96 4.34 -44.53
N ALA A 505 17.85 4.88 -45.03
CA ALA A 505 16.93 4.11 -45.86
C ALA A 505 17.63 3.67 -47.15
N GLU A 506 17.55 2.37 -47.48
CA GLU A 506 18.19 1.76 -48.66
C GLU A 506 17.68 2.32 -50.01
N LYS A 507 16.57 3.06 -50.03
CA LYS A 507 16.05 3.71 -51.23
C LYS A 507 15.47 5.11 -50.92
N PRO A 508 16.00 6.19 -51.52
CA PRO A 508 15.48 7.54 -51.30
C PRO A 508 14.13 7.72 -52.02
N THR A 509 13.10 8.17 -51.30
CA THR A 509 11.78 8.50 -51.87
C THR A 509 11.80 9.81 -52.65
N LEU A 510 12.69 10.74 -52.27
CA LEU A 510 12.88 12.04 -52.93
C LEU A 510 14.29 12.08 -53.50
N SER A 511 14.44 12.64 -54.71
CA SER A 511 15.75 12.79 -55.34
C SER A 511 15.80 14.06 -56.17
N ASN A 512 16.84 14.86 -55.97
CA ASN A 512 17.20 16.04 -56.77
C ASN A 512 16.06 17.08 -56.97
N ILE A 513 15.45 17.53 -55.87
CA ILE A 513 14.38 18.55 -55.88
C ILE A 513 14.99 19.90 -55.50
N ASN A 514 14.82 20.90 -56.37
CA ASN A 514 15.17 22.30 -56.09
C ASN A 514 13.89 23.13 -56.05
N LEU A 515 13.58 23.74 -54.91
CA LEU A 515 12.37 24.51 -54.70
C LEU A 515 12.71 25.80 -53.92
N ASP A 516 12.34 26.95 -54.49
CA ASP A 516 12.45 28.26 -53.84
C ASP A 516 11.08 28.96 -53.90
N ILE A 517 10.59 29.41 -52.73
CA ILE A 517 9.23 29.93 -52.56
C ILE A 517 9.32 31.38 -52.05
N PRO A 518 8.88 32.38 -52.83
CA PRO A 518 8.93 33.77 -52.39
C PRO A 518 7.89 34.07 -51.30
N PHE A 519 8.17 35.07 -50.46
CA PHE A 519 7.24 35.50 -49.41
C PHE A 519 5.90 35.95 -49.99
N GLY A 520 4.81 35.58 -49.32
CA GLY A 520 3.44 35.94 -49.72
C GLY A 520 2.91 35.18 -50.93
N SER A 521 3.61 34.15 -51.42
CA SER A 521 3.13 33.29 -52.49
C SER A 521 2.35 32.08 -51.97
N LEU A 522 1.37 31.64 -52.76
CA LEU A 522 0.67 30.38 -52.58
C LEU A 522 1.20 29.37 -53.59
N VAL A 523 1.76 28.26 -53.10
CA VAL A 523 2.32 27.19 -53.94
C VAL A 523 1.48 25.94 -53.76
N ALA A 524 1.06 25.34 -54.88
CA ALA A 524 0.37 24.06 -54.91
C ALA A 524 1.31 22.97 -55.43
N ILE A 525 1.48 21.91 -54.64
CA ILE A 525 2.22 20.70 -55.03
C ILE A 525 1.18 19.67 -55.48
N VAL A 526 1.33 19.12 -56.68
CA VAL A 526 0.41 18.16 -57.28
C VAL A 526 1.20 16.98 -57.82
N GLY A 527 0.70 15.77 -57.59
CA GLY A 527 1.31 14.52 -58.03
C GLY A 527 0.33 13.37 -57.91
N GLY A 528 0.70 12.22 -58.47
CA GLY A 528 -0.02 10.96 -58.30
C GLY A 528 0.05 10.42 -56.87
N THR A 529 -0.84 9.48 -56.54
CA THR A 529 -0.80 8.76 -55.27
C THR A 529 0.54 8.03 -55.14
N GLU A 530 1.19 8.14 -53.97
CA GLU A 530 2.51 7.53 -53.67
C GLU A 530 3.73 8.15 -54.38
N GLU A 531 3.60 9.30 -55.05
CA GLU A 531 4.75 10.03 -55.63
C GLU A 531 5.58 10.81 -54.58
N GLY A 532 5.20 10.74 -53.30
CA GLY A 532 6.00 11.31 -52.21
C GLY A 532 5.70 12.77 -51.87
N MET A 533 4.52 13.30 -52.21
CA MET A 533 4.08 14.66 -51.82
C MET A 533 4.17 14.88 -50.30
N THR A 534 3.59 13.97 -49.50
CA THR A 534 3.68 14.01 -48.04
C THR A 534 5.12 13.83 -47.56
N SER A 535 5.94 13.03 -48.24
CA SER A 535 7.36 12.89 -47.93
C SER A 535 8.13 14.20 -48.17
N LEU A 536 7.80 14.97 -49.21
CA LEU A 536 8.39 16.28 -49.44
C LEU A 536 8.04 17.26 -48.31
N ILE A 537 6.78 17.25 -47.85
CA ILE A 537 6.36 18.03 -46.68
C ILE A 537 7.11 17.62 -45.40
N SER A 538 7.22 16.31 -45.11
CA SER A 538 8.00 15.82 -43.97
C SER A 538 9.48 16.18 -44.06
N ALA A 539 10.06 16.27 -45.27
CA ALA A 539 11.43 16.74 -45.47
C ALA A 539 11.56 18.25 -45.22
N MET A 540 10.58 19.05 -45.66
CA MET A 540 10.50 20.49 -45.35
C MET A 540 10.41 20.74 -43.84
N LEU A 541 9.60 19.95 -43.13
CA LEU A 541 9.44 20.02 -41.67
C LEU A 541 10.63 19.44 -40.87
N GLY A 542 11.60 18.81 -41.54
CA GLY A 542 12.77 18.20 -40.89
C GLY A 542 12.47 16.87 -40.16
N GLU A 543 11.35 16.21 -40.47
CA GLU A 543 11.02 14.89 -39.90
C GLU A 543 11.76 13.74 -40.60
N LEU A 544 12.12 13.92 -41.87
CA LEU A 544 12.97 13.00 -42.61
C LEU A 544 14.44 13.37 -42.43
N PRO A 545 15.32 12.40 -42.15
CA PRO A 545 16.74 12.68 -42.01
C PRO A 545 17.33 13.17 -43.33
N SER A 546 18.05 14.28 -43.27
CA SER A 546 18.81 14.82 -44.40
C SER A 546 19.89 13.83 -44.81
N VAL A 547 19.86 13.38 -46.06
CA VAL A 547 20.98 12.66 -46.67
C VAL A 547 22.08 13.69 -47.00
N VAL A 548 23.34 13.25 -47.09
CA VAL A 548 24.49 14.08 -47.50
C VAL A 548 24.12 14.90 -48.75
N ASP A 549 24.43 16.20 -48.75
CA ASP A 549 24.09 17.22 -49.77
C ASP A 549 22.64 17.73 -49.83
N THR A 550 21.89 17.70 -48.72
CA THR A 550 20.56 18.34 -48.63
C THR A 550 20.55 19.54 -47.69
N SER A 551 20.02 20.68 -48.16
CA SER A 551 19.81 21.89 -47.34
C SER A 551 18.37 22.36 -47.45
N VAL A 552 17.65 22.35 -46.33
CA VAL A 552 16.30 22.89 -46.22
C VAL A 552 16.34 24.06 -45.25
N ILE A 553 15.91 25.24 -45.70
CA ILE A 553 15.89 26.45 -44.88
C ILE A 553 14.48 27.01 -44.91
N ILE A 554 13.79 26.94 -43.76
CA ILE A 554 12.52 27.62 -43.53
C ILE A 554 12.77 28.76 -42.55
N ARG A 555 12.31 29.96 -42.89
CA ARG A 555 12.41 31.14 -42.04
C ARG A 555 11.07 31.39 -41.34
N GLY A 556 11.10 31.52 -40.02
CA GLY A 556 9.93 31.82 -39.21
C GLY A 556 9.23 30.59 -38.63
N THR A 557 8.01 30.79 -38.17
CA THR A 557 7.14 29.81 -37.54
C THR A 557 6.29 29.07 -38.58
N VAL A 558 6.05 27.77 -38.38
CA VAL A 558 5.29 26.92 -39.32
C VAL A 558 4.00 26.42 -38.66
N ALA A 559 2.87 26.59 -39.34
CA ALA A 559 1.60 25.93 -39.02
C ALA A 559 1.39 24.76 -40.00
N TYR A 560 1.12 23.58 -39.47
CA TYR A 560 0.92 22.36 -40.26
C TYR A 560 -0.49 21.80 -40.06
N VAL A 561 -1.19 21.54 -41.16
CA VAL A 561 -2.48 20.83 -41.17
C VAL A 561 -2.25 19.44 -41.79
N PRO A 562 -2.35 18.36 -40.99
CA PRO A 562 -2.13 17.00 -41.49
C PRO A 562 -3.30 16.49 -42.33
N GLN A 563 -3.01 15.59 -43.26
CA GLN A 563 -4.01 14.86 -44.07
C GLN A 563 -5.04 14.13 -43.19
N VAL A 564 -4.58 13.47 -42.12
CA VAL A 564 -5.45 12.83 -41.12
C VAL A 564 -5.54 13.69 -39.86
N SER A 565 -6.68 14.34 -39.69
CA SER A 565 -6.95 15.19 -38.53
C SER A 565 -7.23 14.38 -37.26
N TRP A 566 -6.64 14.81 -36.13
CA TRP A 566 -6.75 14.14 -34.83
C TRP A 566 -7.09 15.11 -33.70
N ILE A 567 -7.84 14.63 -32.72
CA ILE A 567 -8.32 15.42 -31.58
C ILE A 567 -7.96 14.71 -30.28
N PHE A 568 -7.22 15.43 -29.44
CA PHE A 568 -6.88 14.97 -28.10
C PHE A 568 -8.10 14.94 -27.18
N ASN A 569 -8.12 13.99 -26.25
CA ASN A 569 -9.00 14.03 -25.09
C ASN A 569 -8.46 15.07 -24.11
N ALA A 570 -8.82 16.33 -24.32
CA ALA A 570 -8.48 17.40 -23.40
C ALA A 570 -9.64 18.40 -23.31
N THR A 571 -10.05 18.71 -22.09
CA THR A 571 -10.83 19.90 -21.76
C THR A 571 -9.87 21.09 -21.75
N GLY A 572 -9.68 21.76 -22.88
CA GLY A 572 -8.73 22.86 -22.98
C GLY A 572 -8.98 23.83 -24.14
N ARG A 573 -9.28 25.08 -23.76
CA ARG A 573 -9.48 26.33 -24.54
C ARG A 573 -10.78 26.53 -25.34
N TYR A 574 -11.53 25.48 -25.66
CA TYR A 574 -12.83 25.63 -26.34
C TYR A 574 -13.99 25.28 -25.38
N PRO A 575 -15.04 26.12 -25.27
CA PRO A 575 -16.16 25.92 -24.33
C PRO A 575 -17.08 24.73 -24.64
N THR A 576 -16.77 23.93 -25.66
CA THR A 576 -17.57 22.76 -26.06
C THR A 576 -16.78 21.47 -25.86
N GLU A 577 -17.33 20.57 -25.04
CA GLU A 577 -16.87 19.19 -24.93
C GLU A 577 -17.13 18.47 -26.26
N ILE A 578 -16.11 18.48 -27.12
CA ILE A 578 -16.06 17.56 -28.25
C ILE A 578 -15.72 16.20 -27.62
N GLY A 579 -16.73 15.38 -27.35
CA GLY A 579 -16.62 14.11 -26.62
C GLY A 579 -15.42 13.24 -27.03
N GLY A 580 -15.03 12.30 -26.15
CA GLY A 580 -13.77 11.54 -26.25
C GLY A 580 -13.37 11.14 -27.68
N ARG A 581 -12.18 11.60 -28.12
CA ARG A 581 -11.50 11.39 -29.40
C ARG A 581 -12.26 11.92 -30.62
N GLY A 582 -13.22 12.82 -30.40
CA GLY A 582 -14.05 13.32 -31.49
C GLY A 582 -14.88 12.22 -32.15
N VAL A 583 -15.39 11.25 -31.37
CA VAL A 583 -16.30 10.21 -31.89
C VAL A 583 -17.59 10.82 -32.44
N ASN A 584 -18.00 11.99 -31.93
CA ASN A 584 -19.24 12.67 -32.32
C ASN A 584 -19.10 13.67 -33.48
N ILE A 585 -17.96 13.71 -34.18
CA ILE A 585 -17.72 14.67 -35.28
C ILE A 585 -17.26 13.96 -36.56
N SER A 586 -17.79 14.41 -37.69
CA SER A 586 -17.48 13.88 -39.01
C SER A 586 -16.02 14.17 -39.42
N GLY A 587 -15.49 13.43 -40.41
CA GLY A 587 -14.15 13.66 -40.95
C GLY A 587 -13.93 15.12 -41.38
N GLY A 588 -14.85 15.67 -42.19
CA GLY A 588 -14.79 17.07 -42.60
C GLY A 588 -14.90 18.08 -41.45
N GLN A 589 -15.65 17.76 -40.38
CA GLN A 589 -15.66 18.60 -39.17
C GLN A 589 -14.31 18.58 -38.45
N LYS A 590 -13.67 17.40 -38.33
CA LYS A 590 -12.33 17.28 -37.75
C LYS A 590 -11.29 18.05 -38.55
N GLN A 591 -11.40 18.04 -39.87
CA GLN A 591 -10.49 18.74 -40.76
C GLN A 591 -10.66 20.26 -40.68
N ARG A 592 -11.91 20.76 -40.63
CA ARG A 592 -12.18 22.19 -40.38
C ARG A 592 -11.64 22.66 -39.03
N VAL A 593 -11.74 21.84 -37.98
CA VAL A 593 -11.16 22.15 -36.67
C VAL A 593 -9.63 22.19 -36.75
N SER A 594 -9.00 21.26 -37.48
CA SER A 594 -7.55 21.26 -37.69
C SER A 594 -7.06 22.51 -38.44
N MET A 595 -7.78 22.90 -39.50
CA MET A 595 -7.53 24.11 -40.25
C MET A 595 -7.72 25.37 -39.41
N ALA A 596 -8.77 25.42 -38.60
CA ALA A 596 -8.97 26.51 -37.64
C ALA A 596 -7.78 26.59 -36.66
N ARG A 597 -7.28 25.48 -36.10
CA ARG A 597 -6.11 25.50 -35.22
C ARG A 597 -4.87 26.10 -35.88
N ALA A 598 -4.63 25.79 -37.15
CA ALA A 598 -3.52 26.38 -37.91
C ALA A 598 -3.73 27.88 -38.11
N VAL A 599 -4.90 28.32 -38.58
CA VAL A 599 -5.19 29.76 -38.79
C VAL A 599 -5.10 30.56 -37.48
N TYR A 600 -5.56 29.99 -36.37
CA TYR A 600 -5.47 30.62 -35.06
C TYR A 600 -4.04 30.64 -34.47
N SER A 601 -3.08 29.86 -35.00
CA SER A 601 -1.72 29.85 -34.46
C SER A 601 -0.87 31.05 -34.89
N ASN A 602 -1.33 31.83 -35.87
CA ASN A 602 -0.65 33.02 -36.40
C ASN A 602 0.83 32.75 -36.75
N SER A 603 1.06 31.89 -37.74
CA SER A 603 2.40 31.47 -38.18
C SER A 603 2.84 32.15 -39.48
N ASP A 604 4.15 32.19 -39.74
CA ASP A 604 4.74 32.79 -40.96
C ASP A 604 4.54 31.91 -42.21
N VAL A 605 4.55 30.59 -42.03
CA VAL A 605 4.38 29.60 -43.10
C VAL A 605 3.22 28.66 -42.76
N TYR A 606 2.31 28.45 -43.70
CA TYR A 606 1.20 27.50 -43.57
C TYR A 606 1.37 26.36 -44.55
N ILE A 607 1.36 25.13 -44.04
CA ILE A 607 1.45 23.91 -44.84
C ILE A 607 0.15 23.13 -44.67
N PHE A 608 -0.52 22.87 -45.79
CA PHE A 608 -1.75 22.08 -45.83
C PHE A 608 -1.51 20.80 -46.62
N ASP A 609 -1.53 19.66 -45.93
CA ASP A 609 -1.41 18.34 -46.54
C ASP A 609 -2.82 17.80 -46.84
N ASP A 610 -3.27 17.96 -48.07
CA ASP A 610 -4.60 17.53 -48.56
C ASP A 610 -5.80 17.94 -47.67
N PRO A 611 -6.01 19.25 -47.41
CA PRO A 611 -7.05 19.74 -46.49
C PRO A 611 -8.49 19.56 -47.02
N PHE A 612 -8.68 19.32 -48.32
CA PHE A 612 -9.99 19.32 -49.00
C PHE A 612 -10.48 17.93 -49.42
N PHE A 613 -9.86 16.86 -48.91
CA PHE A 613 -10.21 15.49 -49.29
C PHE A 613 -11.62 15.05 -48.82
N PHE A 614 -12.18 15.69 -47.79
CA PHE A 614 -13.44 15.30 -47.12
C PHE A 614 -14.62 16.24 -47.34
#